data_AF-A0A421J2U8-F1
#
_entry.id   AF-A0A421J2U8-F1
#
_cell.length_a   1.000
_cell.length_b   1.000
_cell.length_c   1.000
_cell.angle_alpha   90.00
_cell.angle_beta   90.00
_cell.angle_gamma   90.00
#
_symmetry.space_group_name_H-M   'P 1'
#
loop_
_entity.id
_entity.type
_entity.pdbx_description
1 polymer ?
#
loop_
_entity_poly.entity_id
_entity_poly.type
_entity_poly.pdbx_seq_one_letter_code
_entity_poly.pdbx_strand_id
1 'polypeptide(L)'
;MLRFGYKAFRGPSAVTSPPSVSIIQNRLLSSSRLYLNNNTPSNADKSKSQAIADVDNLLNETSNFHANSFSNRSKDRMFDISVKHPRDVAKSIRVQGPIAGRSVDVQYGNFARSLSSMFAVVRSNKIRYLKKIQARHIPPAKLRKQKKREWWRRKFSSGFKELMAQVRDAKRRGY
;
A
#
# COMPACT_ATOMS: atom_id res chain seq x y z
N MET A 1 -15.64 54.43 -23.78
CA MET A 1 -15.70 54.17 -22.31
C MET A 1 -17.01 53.45 -22.02
N LEU A 2 -17.00 52.13 -21.84
CA LEU A 2 -18.21 51.32 -21.61
C LEU A 2 -18.08 50.58 -20.27
N ARG A 3 -18.92 50.97 -19.31
CA ARG A 3 -19.04 50.34 -17.98
C ARG A 3 -19.93 49.09 -18.09
N PHE A 4 -19.39 47.93 -17.75
CA PHE A 4 -20.19 46.73 -17.50
C PHE A 4 -20.41 46.57 -15.99
N GLY A 5 -21.66 46.73 -15.56
CA GLY A 5 -22.10 46.47 -14.19
C GLY A 5 -22.34 44.99 -13.95
N TYR A 6 -21.88 44.48 -12.82
CA TYR A 6 -22.13 43.11 -12.37
C TYR A 6 -23.41 43.07 -11.52
N LYS A 7 -24.44 42.37 -12.00
CA LYS A 7 -25.57 41.95 -11.15
C LYS A 7 -25.23 40.61 -10.50
N ALA A 8 -25.17 40.59 -9.18
CA ALA A 8 -25.01 39.37 -8.38
C ALA A 8 -26.35 38.62 -8.32
N PHE A 9 -26.41 37.44 -8.95
CA PHE A 9 -27.55 36.53 -8.88
C PHE A 9 -27.34 35.58 -7.68
N ARG A 10 -28.08 35.75 -6.59
CA ARG A 10 -28.16 34.76 -5.50
C ARG A 10 -29.29 33.78 -5.83
N GLY A 11 -28.94 32.55 -6.18
CA GLY A 11 -29.88 31.43 -6.33
C GLY A 11 -30.24 30.79 -4.98
N PRO A 12 -31.36 30.03 -4.93
CA PRO A 12 -31.94 29.51 -3.69
C PRO A 12 -31.16 28.35 -3.05
N SER A 13 -31.24 28.29 -1.72
CA SER A 13 -30.61 27.32 -0.82
C SER A 13 -31.11 25.90 -1.07
N ALA A 14 -30.20 24.97 -1.39
CA ALA A 14 -30.53 23.55 -1.51
C ALA A 14 -30.66 22.91 -0.12
N VAL A 15 -31.83 22.34 0.17
CA VAL A 15 -32.08 21.47 1.33
C VAL A 15 -31.37 20.14 1.10
N THR A 16 -30.39 19.82 1.96
CA THR A 16 -29.66 18.55 1.93
C THR A 16 -30.39 17.51 2.77
N SER A 17 -31.04 16.52 2.13
CA SER A 17 -31.38 15.25 2.77
C SER A 17 -30.16 14.31 2.75
N PRO A 18 -29.89 13.55 3.83
CA PRO A 18 -28.83 12.55 3.82
C PRO A 18 -29.26 11.30 3.04
N PRO A 19 -28.37 10.68 2.25
CA PRO A 19 -28.68 9.40 1.62
C PRO A 19 -28.72 8.27 2.66
N SER A 20 -29.79 7.48 2.62
CA SER A 20 -29.96 6.23 3.34
C SER A 20 -28.89 5.21 2.91
N VAL A 21 -28.12 4.70 3.87
CA VAL A 21 -27.09 3.67 3.65
C VAL A 21 -27.78 2.31 3.54
N SER A 22 -27.91 1.77 2.32
CA SER A 22 -28.23 0.36 2.13
C SER A 22 -26.96 -0.47 2.32
N ILE A 23 -26.99 -1.37 3.31
CA ILE A 23 -25.95 -2.35 3.56
C ILE A 23 -26.05 -3.43 2.48
N ILE A 24 -25.29 -3.26 1.39
CA ILE A 24 -25.11 -4.32 0.40
C ILE A 24 -24.03 -5.26 0.93
N GLN A 25 -24.46 -6.43 1.39
CA GLN A 25 -23.60 -7.54 1.75
C GLN A 25 -22.88 -8.04 0.48
N ASN A 26 -21.56 -7.87 0.43
CA ASN A 26 -20.73 -8.46 -0.61
C ASN A 26 -20.61 -9.97 -0.40
N ARG A 27 -21.42 -10.76 -1.11
CA ARG A 27 -21.16 -12.19 -1.33
C ARG A 27 -19.97 -12.31 -2.28
N LEU A 28 -18.78 -12.59 -1.74
CA LEU A 28 -17.65 -13.08 -2.52
C LEU A 28 -17.88 -14.56 -2.84
N LEU A 29 -18.34 -14.85 -4.06
CA LEU A 29 -18.24 -16.19 -4.64
C LEU A 29 -16.79 -16.37 -5.11
N SER A 30 -15.95 -16.97 -4.27
CA SER A 30 -14.66 -17.51 -4.69
C SER A 30 -14.90 -18.76 -5.53
N SER A 31 -14.89 -18.64 -6.85
CA SER A 31 -14.83 -19.79 -7.75
C SER A 31 -13.42 -20.34 -7.79
N SER A 32 -13.08 -21.24 -6.86
CA SER A 32 -11.92 -22.11 -6.98
C SER A 32 -12.25 -23.25 -7.96
N ARG A 33 -11.78 -23.15 -9.21
CA ARG A 33 -11.73 -24.29 -10.12
C ARG A 33 -10.57 -25.20 -9.71
N LEU A 34 -10.88 -26.26 -8.95
CA LEU A 34 -9.97 -27.38 -8.76
C LEU A 34 -10.15 -28.34 -9.93
N TYR A 35 -9.07 -28.61 -10.66
CA TYR A 35 -9.03 -29.71 -11.62
C TYR A 35 -8.83 -31.00 -10.83
N LEU A 36 -9.85 -31.87 -10.81
CA LEU A 36 -9.69 -33.26 -10.40
C LEU A 36 -8.99 -34.02 -11.53
N ASN A 37 -7.84 -34.60 -11.22
CA ASN A 37 -7.21 -35.62 -12.04
C ASN A 37 -7.69 -36.98 -11.55
N ASN A 38 -8.46 -37.69 -12.38
CA ASN A 38 -8.94 -39.04 -12.10
C ASN A 38 -7.95 -40.03 -12.69
N ASN A 39 -7.13 -40.66 -11.84
CA ASN A 39 -6.49 -41.94 -12.13
C ASN A 39 -6.55 -42.79 -10.86
N THR A 40 -7.43 -43.80 -10.89
CA THR A 40 -7.36 -44.98 -10.01
C THR A 40 -6.37 -45.97 -10.62
N PRO A 41 -5.70 -46.80 -9.80
CA PRO A 41 -6.26 -48.14 -9.59
C PRO A 41 -6.24 -48.62 -8.12
N SER A 42 -7.11 -49.60 -7.94
CA SER A 42 -7.46 -50.41 -6.77
C SER A 42 -6.31 -51.07 -6.01
N ASN A 43 -6.36 -51.01 -4.68
CA ASN A 43 -5.87 -52.03 -3.74
C ASN A 43 -6.59 -51.85 -2.38
N ALA A 44 -7.89 -52.10 -2.37
CA ALA A 44 -8.63 -52.30 -1.14
C ALA A 44 -8.27 -53.70 -0.63
N ASP A 45 -7.53 -53.76 0.49
CA ASP A 45 -7.51 -54.85 1.50
C ASP A 45 -6.22 -54.92 2.35
N LYS A 46 -5.31 -53.94 2.23
CA LYS A 46 -4.14 -53.79 3.15
C LYS A 46 -4.15 -52.53 4.03
N SER A 47 -5.21 -51.73 3.99
CA SER A 47 -5.18 -50.34 4.47
C SER A 47 -5.56 -50.11 5.94
N LYS A 48 -6.21 -51.06 6.64
CA LYS A 48 -6.72 -50.79 8.01
C LYS A 48 -5.63 -50.76 9.08
N SER A 49 -4.61 -51.61 8.98
CA SER A 49 -3.48 -51.65 9.93
C SER A 49 -2.44 -50.55 9.65
N GLN A 50 -2.29 -50.10 8.40
CA GLN A 50 -1.43 -48.96 8.05
C GLN A 50 -2.06 -47.61 8.43
N ALA A 51 -3.38 -47.45 8.29
CA ALA A 51 -4.07 -46.21 8.68
C ALA A 51 -3.96 -45.90 10.19
N ILE A 52 -3.91 -46.92 11.06
CA ILE A 52 -3.74 -46.73 12.51
C ILE A 52 -2.31 -46.27 12.82
N ALA A 53 -1.31 -46.86 12.18
CA ALA A 53 0.09 -46.44 12.32
C ALA A 53 0.35 -45.02 11.77
N ASP A 54 -0.36 -44.63 10.70
CA ASP A 54 -0.27 -43.29 10.13
C ASP A 54 -0.94 -42.23 11.03
N VAL A 55 -2.03 -42.56 11.75
CA VAL A 55 -2.65 -41.64 12.72
C VAL A 55 -1.73 -41.39 13.91
N ASP A 56 -1.07 -42.42 14.43
CA ASP A 56 -0.12 -42.27 15.55
C ASP A 56 1.12 -41.46 15.15
N ASN A 57 1.61 -41.62 13.92
CA ASN A 57 2.68 -40.79 13.38
C ASN A 57 2.24 -39.33 13.18
N LEU A 58 1.02 -39.08 12.70
CA LEU A 58 0.49 -37.72 12.52
C LEU A 58 0.30 -36.98 13.86
N LEU A 59 -0.14 -37.70 14.91
CA LEU A 59 -0.28 -37.15 16.26
C LEU A 59 1.07 -36.82 16.89
N ASN A 60 2.08 -37.65 16.66
CA ASN A 60 3.45 -37.41 17.13
C ASN A 60 4.15 -36.26 16.39
N GLU A 61 3.87 -36.03 15.10
CA GLU A 61 4.37 -34.83 14.41
C GLU A 61 3.68 -33.54 14.89
N THR A 62 2.39 -33.62 15.27
CA THR A 62 1.61 -32.45 15.72
C THR A 62 2.04 -31.97 17.11
N SER A 63 2.38 -32.87 18.04
CA SER A 63 2.83 -32.51 19.40
C SER A 63 4.17 -31.77 19.41
N ASN A 64 5.09 -32.14 18.52
CA ASN A 64 6.40 -31.51 18.37
C ASN A 64 6.34 -30.12 17.72
N PHE A 65 5.29 -29.81 16.95
CA PHE A 65 5.12 -28.49 16.32
C PHE A 65 4.56 -27.43 17.28
N HIS A 66 3.77 -27.85 18.29
CA HIS A 66 3.14 -26.94 19.24
C HIS A 66 4.07 -26.52 20.39
N ALA A 67 4.96 -27.41 20.84
CA ALA A 67 5.88 -27.11 21.95
C ALA A 67 6.93 -26.04 21.63
N ASN A 68 7.36 -25.93 20.36
CA ASN A 68 8.39 -24.98 19.94
C ASN A 68 7.87 -23.65 19.35
N SER A 69 6.55 -23.49 19.22
CA SER A 69 5.98 -22.34 18.50
C SER A 69 5.65 -21.12 19.37
N PHE A 70 5.57 -21.26 20.70
CA PHE A 70 4.99 -20.22 21.57
C PHE A 70 5.89 -19.63 22.67
N SER A 71 7.01 -20.24 23.07
CA SER A 71 7.76 -19.73 24.25
C SER A 71 8.96 -18.81 23.96
N ASN A 72 9.49 -18.73 22.73
CA ASN A 72 10.77 -18.03 22.48
C ASN A 72 10.69 -16.75 21.63
N ARG A 73 9.51 -16.16 21.36
CA ARG A 73 9.42 -15.00 20.44
C ARG A 73 9.55 -13.61 21.09
N SER A 74 9.70 -13.50 22.40
CA SER A 74 9.56 -12.21 23.11
C SER A 74 10.84 -11.58 23.67
N LYS A 75 12.01 -12.25 23.65
CA LYS A 75 13.24 -11.69 24.26
C LYS A 75 14.32 -11.14 23.31
N ASP A 76 14.31 -11.49 22.02
CA ASP A 76 15.38 -11.06 21.08
C ASP A 76 15.11 -9.75 20.31
N ARG A 77 14.05 -9.02 20.63
CA ARG A 77 13.70 -7.79 19.89
C ARG A 77 14.29 -6.50 20.45
N MET A 78 15.02 -6.52 21.56
CA MET A 78 15.33 -5.29 22.31
C MET A 78 16.80 -4.82 22.30
N PHE A 79 17.80 -5.59 21.85
CA PHE A 79 19.21 -5.19 22.05
C PHE A 79 20.20 -5.43 20.91
N ASP A 80 19.73 -5.60 19.67
CA ASP A 80 20.66 -5.74 18.55
C ASP A 80 20.87 -4.39 17.83
N ILE A 81 21.88 -3.65 18.29
CA ILE A 81 22.43 -2.44 17.65
C ILE A 81 23.30 -2.84 16.42
N SER A 82 23.26 -4.09 15.97
CA SER A 82 23.84 -4.47 14.68
C SER A 82 22.98 -3.94 13.54
N VAL A 83 23.61 -3.38 12.51
CA VAL A 83 22.94 -2.99 11.26
C VAL A 83 22.46 -4.27 10.58
N LYS A 84 21.23 -4.68 10.90
CA LYS A 84 20.61 -5.87 10.32
C LYS A 84 20.52 -5.73 8.80
N HIS A 85 20.83 -6.82 8.10
CA HIS A 85 20.70 -6.87 6.66
C HIS A 85 19.23 -6.58 6.27
N PRO A 86 18.95 -5.68 5.29
CA PRO A 86 17.59 -5.22 4.98
C PRO A 86 16.63 -6.37 4.64
N ARG A 87 17.14 -7.46 4.07
CA ARG A 87 16.34 -8.65 3.77
C ARG A 87 15.83 -9.35 5.04
N ASP A 88 16.63 -9.39 6.10
CA ASP A 88 16.25 -10.04 7.36
C ASP A 88 15.33 -9.15 8.19
N VAL A 89 15.52 -7.83 8.10
CA VAL A 89 14.53 -6.86 8.60
C VAL A 89 13.19 -7.05 7.88
N ALA A 90 13.18 -7.17 6.56
CA ALA A 90 11.95 -7.39 5.78
C ALA A 90 11.22 -8.69 6.16
N LYS A 91 11.94 -9.80 6.39
CA LYS A 91 11.35 -11.06 6.89
C LYS A 91 10.74 -10.93 8.28
N SER A 92 11.29 -10.08 9.14
CA SER A 92 10.84 -9.90 10.51
C SER A 92 9.59 -9.02 10.66
N ILE A 93 9.29 -8.20 9.64
CA ILE A 93 8.14 -7.29 9.61
C ILE A 93 6.88 -8.11 9.34
N ARG A 94 6.00 -8.19 10.35
CA ARG A 94 4.69 -8.86 10.24
C ARG A 94 3.57 -7.93 9.76
N VAL A 95 3.91 -6.74 9.25
CA VAL A 95 2.93 -5.78 8.76
C VAL A 95 2.60 -6.13 7.31
N GLN A 96 1.36 -6.54 7.07
CA GLN A 96 0.85 -6.88 5.74
C GLN A 96 -0.20 -5.86 5.27
N GLY A 97 -0.41 -5.82 3.96
CA GLY A 97 -1.42 -4.97 3.32
C GLY A 97 -1.00 -3.51 3.10
N PRO A 98 -1.95 -2.62 2.77
CA PRO A 98 -1.67 -1.22 2.40
C PRO A 98 -1.01 -0.37 3.49
N ILE A 99 -1.05 -0.85 4.74
CA ILE A 99 -0.46 -0.20 5.92
C ILE A 99 1.07 -0.39 5.92
N ALA A 100 1.57 -1.53 5.42
CA ALA A 100 3.00 -1.85 5.41
C ALA A 100 3.86 -0.78 4.69
N GLY A 101 3.34 -0.20 3.61
CA GLY A 101 4.01 0.86 2.85
C GLY A 101 3.84 2.28 3.43
N ARG A 102 3.17 2.43 4.57
CA ARG A 102 2.89 3.72 5.23
C ARG A 102 3.39 3.78 6.67
N SER A 103 3.85 2.65 7.20
CA SER A 103 4.45 2.54 8.53
C SER A 103 5.95 2.81 8.46
N VAL A 104 6.49 3.44 9.50
CA VAL A 104 7.92 3.70 9.67
C VAL A 104 8.29 3.32 11.10
N ASP A 105 9.38 2.58 11.25
CA ASP A 105 9.88 2.17 12.57
C ASP A 105 10.54 3.35 13.30
N VAL A 106 10.42 3.39 14.62
CA VAL A 106 11.00 4.44 15.46
C VAL A 106 12.37 4.01 15.94
N GLN A 107 13.41 4.48 15.26
CA GLN A 107 14.78 4.14 15.58
C GLN A 107 15.32 5.06 16.69
N TYR A 108 16.02 4.47 17.67
CA TYR A 108 16.73 5.19 18.73
C TYR A 108 15.84 6.15 19.56
N GLY A 109 14.56 5.82 19.72
CA GLY A 109 13.61 6.68 20.44
C GLY A 109 13.33 8.04 19.76
N ASN A 110 13.85 8.30 18.56
CA ASN A 110 13.69 9.57 17.87
C ASN A 110 12.38 9.59 17.07
N PHE A 111 11.29 9.87 17.77
CA PHE A 111 9.96 9.94 17.18
C PHE A 111 9.84 11.06 16.13
N ALA A 112 10.43 12.23 16.37
CA ALA A 112 10.34 13.38 15.47
C ALA A 112 10.94 13.09 14.08
N ARG A 113 12.07 12.37 14.05
CA ARG A 113 12.71 11.93 12.80
C ARG A 113 11.85 10.90 12.08
N SER A 114 11.33 9.90 12.78
CA SER A 114 10.47 8.89 12.17
C SER A 114 9.16 9.47 11.64
N LEU A 115 8.59 10.47 12.32
CA LEU A 115 7.42 11.20 11.86
C LEU A 115 7.71 11.99 10.57
N SER A 116 8.87 12.64 10.49
CA SER A 116 9.32 13.35 9.27
C SER A 116 9.52 12.39 8.10
N SER A 117 10.14 11.22 8.36
CA SER A 117 10.28 10.14 7.38
C SER A 117 8.93 9.63 6.90
N MET A 118 7.97 9.43 7.80
CA MET A 118 6.60 9.03 7.45
C MET A 118 5.94 10.07 6.53
N PHE A 119 6.08 11.37 6.82
CA PHE A 119 5.55 12.42 5.95
C PHE A 119 6.22 12.44 4.56
N ALA A 120 7.52 12.15 4.48
CA ALA A 120 8.22 12.02 3.20
C ALA A 120 7.65 10.87 2.36
N VAL A 121 7.43 9.69 2.97
CA VAL A 121 6.80 8.52 2.30
C VAL A 121 5.39 8.85 1.83
N VAL A 122 4.59 9.54 2.64
CA VAL A 122 3.22 9.95 2.26
C VAL A 122 3.24 10.93 1.08
N ARG A 123 4.23 11.84 1.04
CA ARG A 123 4.39 12.85 -0.02
C ARG A 123 4.89 12.23 -1.32
N SER A 124 5.91 11.36 -1.28
CA SER A 124 6.47 10.70 -2.47
C SER A 124 5.42 9.83 -3.19
N ASN A 125 4.61 9.10 -2.42
CA ASN A 125 3.51 8.29 -2.93
C ASN A 125 2.25 9.10 -3.29
N LYS A 126 2.25 10.42 -3.11
CA LYS A 126 1.16 11.34 -3.46
C LYS A 126 -0.20 10.96 -2.84
N ILE A 127 -0.21 10.32 -1.66
CA ILE A 127 -1.43 9.75 -1.05
C ILE A 127 -2.49 10.83 -0.81
N ARG A 128 -2.10 11.99 -0.26
CA ARG A 128 -3.03 13.12 -0.02
C ARG A 128 -3.62 13.68 -1.30
N TYR A 129 -2.82 13.75 -2.37
CA TYR A 129 -3.25 14.23 -3.68
C TYR A 129 -4.26 13.26 -4.31
N LEU A 130 -3.96 11.96 -4.30
CA LEU A 130 -4.84 10.92 -4.81
C LEU A 130 -6.17 10.89 -4.05
N LYS A 131 -6.14 10.97 -2.71
CA LYS A 131 -7.36 11.08 -1.88
C LYS A 131 -8.25 12.24 -2.33
N LYS A 132 -7.67 13.42 -2.61
CA LYS A 132 -8.43 14.60 -3.08
C LYS A 132 -9.03 14.40 -4.47
N ILE A 133 -8.31 13.74 -5.37
CA ILE A 133 -8.81 13.44 -6.73
C ILE A 133 -9.92 12.39 -6.70
N GLN A 134 -9.76 11.36 -5.89
CA GLN A 134 -10.72 10.27 -5.77
C GLN A 134 -12.01 10.66 -5.05
N ALA A 135 -12.01 11.77 -4.30
CA ALA A 135 -13.19 12.24 -3.58
C ALA A 135 -14.39 12.54 -4.49
N ARG A 136 -14.18 12.79 -5.79
CA ARG A 136 -15.26 13.01 -6.78
C ARG A 136 -14.92 12.37 -8.12
N HIS A 137 -15.94 11.96 -8.87
CA HIS A 137 -15.75 11.49 -10.23
C HIS A 137 -15.24 12.62 -11.14
N ILE A 138 -14.24 12.31 -11.95
CA ILE A 138 -13.70 13.22 -12.97
C ILE A 138 -13.90 12.57 -14.34
N PRO A 139 -14.57 13.26 -15.29
CA PRO A 139 -14.72 12.73 -16.64
C PRO A 139 -13.37 12.42 -17.30
N PRO A 140 -13.26 11.34 -18.08
CA PRO A 140 -11.98 10.88 -18.65
C PRO A 140 -11.32 11.93 -19.55
N ALA A 141 -12.11 12.67 -20.34
CA ALA A 141 -11.60 13.74 -21.19
C ALA A 141 -10.93 14.87 -20.38
N LYS A 142 -11.53 15.23 -19.23
CA LYS A 142 -11.00 16.23 -18.31
C LYS A 142 -9.72 15.73 -17.64
N LEU A 143 -9.70 14.48 -17.19
CA LEU A 143 -8.52 13.83 -16.60
C LEU A 143 -7.34 13.79 -17.58
N ARG A 144 -7.58 13.45 -18.85
CA ARG A 144 -6.55 13.46 -19.91
C ARG A 144 -5.94 14.85 -20.11
N LYS A 145 -6.78 15.89 -20.20
CA LYS A 145 -6.32 17.29 -20.32
C LYS A 145 -5.53 17.74 -19.08
N GLN A 146 -5.95 17.34 -17.88
CA GLN A 146 -5.21 17.63 -16.65
C GLN A 146 -3.83 16.97 -16.64
N LYS A 147 -3.75 15.66 -16.94
CA LYS A 147 -2.47 14.93 -17.02
C LYS A 147 -1.52 15.58 -18.02
N LYS A 148 -1.99 15.96 -19.21
CA LYS A 148 -1.18 16.65 -20.23
C LYS A 148 -0.62 17.98 -19.73
N ARG A 149 -1.45 18.81 -19.08
CA ARG A 149 -1.02 20.09 -18.50
C ARG A 149 0.00 19.92 -17.38
N GLU A 150 -0.21 18.95 -16.49
CA GLU A 150 0.75 18.65 -15.41
C GLU A 150 2.08 18.14 -15.95
N TRP A 151 2.05 17.25 -16.94
CA TRP A 151 3.25 16.77 -17.61
C TRP A 151 4.03 17.92 -18.23
N TRP A 152 3.35 18.80 -18.97
CA TRP A 152 3.99 19.96 -19.58
C TRP A 152 4.63 20.89 -18.54
N ARG A 153 3.93 21.20 -17.44
CA ARG A 153 4.48 22.00 -16.34
C ARG A 153 5.75 21.39 -15.73
N ARG A 154 5.77 20.06 -15.56
CA ARG A 154 6.96 19.34 -15.05
C ARG A 154 8.11 19.40 -16.04
N LYS A 155 7.85 19.11 -17.33
CA LYS A 155 8.86 19.16 -18.39
C LYS A 155 9.45 20.56 -18.55
N PHE A 156 8.60 21.59 -18.61
CA PHE A 156 9.01 22.98 -18.68
C PHE A 156 9.86 23.39 -17.49
N SER A 157 9.42 23.09 -16.26
CA SER A 157 10.19 23.42 -15.06
C SER A 157 11.55 22.71 -15.03
N SER A 158 11.63 21.48 -15.52
CA SER A 158 12.90 20.75 -15.63
C SER A 158 13.86 21.42 -16.59
N GLY A 159 13.42 21.71 -17.83
CA GLY A 159 14.26 22.38 -18.82
C GLY A 159 14.66 23.80 -18.40
N PHE A 160 13.77 24.52 -17.70
CA PHE A 160 14.11 25.83 -17.15
C PHE A 160 15.20 25.75 -16.07
N LYS A 161 15.14 24.76 -15.18
CA LYS A 161 16.19 24.55 -14.17
C LYS A 161 17.54 24.20 -14.79
N GLU A 162 17.53 23.43 -15.86
CA GLU A 162 18.72 23.09 -16.64
C GLU A 162 19.33 24.33 -17.29
N LEU A 163 18.51 25.15 -17.97
CA LEU A 163 18.94 26.43 -18.52
C LEU A 163 19.53 27.35 -17.43
N MET A 164 18.87 27.46 -16.28
CA MET A 164 19.39 28.25 -15.16
C MET A 164 20.66 27.65 -14.55
N ALA A 165 20.89 26.35 -14.66
CA ALA A 165 22.16 25.74 -14.28
C ALA A 165 23.26 26.14 -15.26
N GLN A 166 22.99 26.09 -16.57
CA GLN A 166 23.93 26.52 -17.61
C GLN A 166 24.28 28.01 -17.48
N VAL A 167 23.29 28.88 -17.28
CA VAL A 167 23.51 30.33 -17.08
C VAL A 167 24.38 30.59 -15.83
N ARG A 168 24.11 29.90 -14.72
CA ARG A 168 24.95 30.02 -13.51
C ARG A 168 26.37 29.53 -13.73
N ASP A 169 26.53 28.47 -14.51
CA ASP A 169 27.83 27.90 -14.84
C ASP A 169 28.61 28.77 -15.84
N ALA A 170 27.91 29.45 -16.75
CA ALA A 170 28.48 30.46 -17.64
C ALA A 170 28.96 31.69 -16.86
N LYS A 171 28.10 32.22 -15.97
CA LYS A 171 28.48 33.28 -15.03
C LYS A 171 29.70 32.90 -14.19
N ARG A 172 29.78 31.66 -13.71
CA ARG A 172 30.93 31.16 -12.92
C ARG A 172 32.23 31.15 -13.73
N ARG A 173 32.15 30.86 -15.04
CA ARG A 173 33.31 30.89 -15.94
C ARG A 173 33.65 32.28 -16.46
N GLY A 174 32.76 33.26 -16.29
CA GLY A 174 32.96 34.63 -16.77
C GLY A 174 32.63 34.83 -18.25
N TYR A 175 31.78 33.97 -18.82
CA TYR A 175 31.15 34.22 -20.12
C TYR A 175 30.07 35.31 -20.04
#